data_AF-A0A245ZVN5-F1
#
_entry.id   AF-A0A245ZVN5-F1
#
_cell.length_a   1.000
_cell.length_b   1.000
_cell.length_c   1.000
_cell.angle_alpha   90.00
_cell.angle_beta   90.00
_cell.angle_gamma   90.00
#
_symmetry.space_group_name_H-M   'P 1'
#
loop_
_entity.id
_entity.type
_entity.pdbx_description
1 polymer ?
#
loop_
_entity_poly.entity_id
_entity_poly.type
_entity_poly.pdbx_seq_one_letter_code
_entity_poly.pdbx_strand_id
1 'polypeptide(L)'
;MIAQTLDPFGYWPAQRSRIRPLGGKDKSEDSSYVFHTSYVAAAPGPSIAEIEIAGLTADVGMLAIRIFQHLPDGKPPVTERGKITVLLPSLAKAPRRIRLPFEALPGALYAVTGYVYGECSARADGIAITIASRAGEDEDPARRRSLFGRLKARRASAMISSTEPQLAWPVSQGFTTDQVDESDFKRLDAQLAQHGSVKDRWEAAFIVRVLEEYGRLEPEARGLAASAHPEPVAAFASTVGCAMQAIALPPGESLDAACSTQAPGSDGVGFDFAYTRSDTFGAGDVARALKLIEDLLARLRPGGLAIVMAQTGPQLDRHGLNRIALEIAAQGHFTAQLRHGKTPGPFGLVVRAATENILA
;
A
#
# COMPACT_ATOMS: atom_id res chain seq x y z
N MET A 1 -9.97 20.94 -8.47
CA MET A 1 -8.60 20.61 -8.90
C MET A 1 -8.43 20.98 -10.36
N ILE A 2 -7.42 21.78 -10.69
CA ILE A 2 -7.02 22.02 -12.08
C ILE A 2 -5.96 20.96 -12.39
N ALA A 3 -6.33 19.96 -13.18
CA ALA A 3 -5.40 18.95 -13.68
C ALA A 3 -4.87 19.40 -15.04
N GLN A 4 -3.55 19.40 -15.20
CA GLN A 4 -2.88 19.71 -16.45
C GLN A 4 -2.42 18.39 -17.09
N THR A 5 -2.94 18.10 -18.28
CA THR A 5 -2.45 16.98 -19.10
C THR A 5 -1.16 17.40 -19.81
N LEU A 6 -0.16 16.53 -19.77
CA LEU A 6 1.15 16.74 -20.37
C LEU A 6 1.33 15.83 -21.58
N ASP A 7 2.00 16.34 -22.61
CA ASP A 7 2.54 15.50 -23.69
C ASP A 7 3.73 14.71 -23.14
N PRO A 8 3.68 13.36 -23.09
CA PRO A 8 4.79 12.52 -22.62
C PRO A 8 6.08 12.73 -23.40
N PHE A 9 6.00 13.17 -24.66
CA PHE A 9 7.15 13.37 -25.54
C PHE A 9 7.46 14.84 -25.80
N GLY A 10 6.81 15.76 -25.07
CA GLY A 10 6.86 17.19 -25.36
C GLY A 10 8.27 17.81 -25.31
N TYR A 11 9.22 17.23 -24.58
CA TYR A 11 10.60 17.73 -24.55
C TYR A 11 11.43 17.21 -25.73
N TRP A 12 11.23 15.96 -26.13
CA TRP A 12 11.93 15.30 -27.25
C TRP A 12 10.96 14.57 -28.18
N PRO A 13 10.15 15.29 -28.97
CA PRO A 13 9.06 14.70 -29.75
C PRO A 13 9.55 13.76 -30.86
N ALA A 14 10.78 13.96 -31.35
CA ALA A 14 11.37 13.12 -32.38
C ALA A 14 11.94 11.80 -31.84
N GLN A 15 12.24 11.72 -30.54
CA GLN A 15 12.90 10.55 -29.96
C GLN A 15 11.93 9.39 -29.72
N ARG A 16 12.35 8.22 -30.16
CA ARG A 16 11.63 6.96 -30.00
C ARG A 16 11.77 6.44 -28.57
N SER A 17 10.65 6.06 -27.99
CA SER A 17 10.58 5.42 -26.68
C SER A 17 11.12 3.98 -26.73
N ARG A 18 11.70 3.50 -25.62
CA ARG A 18 11.92 2.06 -25.46
C ARG A 18 10.64 1.24 -25.35
N ILE A 19 9.54 1.83 -24.88
CA ILE A 19 8.22 1.18 -24.89
C ILE A 19 7.62 1.38 -26.28
N ARG A 20 7.50 0.30 -27.05
CA ARG A 20 7.13 0.38 -28.48
C ARG A 20 5.60 0.38 -28.67
N PRO A 21 5.07 1.01 -29.73
CA PRO A 21 5.76 1.81 -30.75
C PRO A 21 5.85 3.30 -30.40
N LEU A 22 5.83 3.66 -29.11
CA LEU A 22 5.62 5.05 -28.69
C LEU A 22 6.81 6.00 -28.98
N GLY A 23 6.52 7.29 -28.93
CA GLY A 23 7.46 8.38 -29.20
C GLY A 23 7.63 8.67 -30.69
N GLY A 24 8.73 9.33 -31.03
CA GLY A 24 9.06 9.69 -32.41
C GLY A 24 9.77 8.57 -33.18
N LYS A 25 10.28 8.91 -34.37
CA LYS A 25 10.91 7.95 -35.30
C LYS A 25 12.39 7.73 -35.02
N ASP A 26 13.04 8.71 -34.37
CA ASP A 26 14.48 8.76 -34.28
C ASP A 26 14.98 7.97 -33.08
N LYS A 27 16.13 7.31 -33.22
CA LYS A 27 16.74 6.62 -32.09
C LYS A 27 17.18 7.67 -31.06
N SER A 28 16.73 7.53 -29.82
CA SER A 28 17.24 8.33 -28.70
C SER A 28 18.74 8.15 -28.51
N GLU A 29 19.44 9.23 -28.17
CA GLU A 29 20.85 9.20 -27.76
C GLU A 29 21.03 8.43 -26.45
N ASP A 30 20.08 8.58 -25.51
CA ASP A 30 20.00 7.75 -24.33
C ASP A 30 19.23 6.46 -24.67
N SER A 31 19.95 5.33 -24.65
CA SER A 31 19.37 4.02 -24.92
C SER A 31 18.31 3.58 -23.89
N SER A 32 18.22 4.27 -22.74
CA SER A 32 17.26 4.02 -21.66
C SER A 32 15.97 4.85 -21.79
N TYR A 33 15.92 5.82 -22.72
CA TYR A 33 14.81 6.78 -22.82
C TYR A 33 13.44 6.13 -23.05
N VAL A 34 12.45 6.56 -22.27
CA VAL A 34 11.03 6.21 -22.50
C VAL A 34 10.21 7.44 -22.83
N PHE A 35 10.21 8.46 -21.97
CA PHE A 35 9.44 9.69 -22.17
C PHE A 35 10.05 10.85 -21.37
N HIS A 36 9.80 12.08 -21.79
CA HIS A 36 10.18 13.30 -21.09
C HIS A 36 9.21 14.42 -21.47
N THR A 37 8.38 14.85 -20.51
CA THR A 37 7.45 15.97 -20.73
C THR A 37 8.20 17.29 -20.83
N SER A 38 7.63 18.30 -21.49
CA SER A 38 8.13 19.67 -21.34
C SER A 38 8.05 20.10 -19.86
N TYR A 39 8.90 21.06 -19.47
CA TYR A 39 8.83 21.69 -18.16
C TYR A 39 7.60 22.60 -18.09
N VAL A 40 6.73 22.37 -17.11
CA VAL A 40 5.48 23.13 -16.92
C VAL A 40 5.38 23.72 -15.51
N ALA A 41 4.67 24.83 -15.37
CA ALA A 41 4.36 25.38 -14.05
C ALA A 41 3.30 24.53 -13.35
N ALA A 42 3.42 24.37 -12.02
CA ALA A 42 2.40 23.79 -11.17
C ALA A 42 2.00 24.80 -10.08
N ALA A 43 0.75 24.73 -9.61
CA ALA A 43 0.33 25.58 -8.49
C ALA A 43 1.15 25.24 -7.24
N PRO A 44 1.66 26.23 -6.49
CA PRO A 44 2.46 25.97 -5.30
C PRO A 44 1.73 25.11 -4.28
N GLY A 45 2.48 24.24 -3.60
CA GLY A 45 1.98 23.31 -2.60
C GLY A 45 2.03 21.84 -3.04
N PRO A 46 1.39 20.95 -2.25
CA PRO A 46 1.34 19.53 -2.56
C PRO A 46 0.73 19.29 -3.94
N SER A 47 1.37 18.43 -4.74
CA SER A 47 0.97 18.09 -6.10
C SER A 47 1.18 16.60 -6.36
N ILE A 48 0.56 16.09 -7.42
CA ILE A 48 0.72 14.69 -7.84
C ILE A 48 0.83 14.61 -9.36
N ALA A 49 1.79 13.81 -9.81
CA ALA A 49 1.83 13.34 -11.19
C ALA A 49 1.15 11.97 -11.27
N GLU A 50 0.12 11.82 -12.10
CA GLU A 50 -0.47 10.53 -12.44
C GLU A 50 0.01 10.09 -13.83
N ILE A 51 0.50 8.85 -13.91
CA ILE A 51 0.98 8.23 -15.15
C ILE A 51 0.16 6.97 -15.41
N GLU A 52 -0.42 6.89 -16.59
CA GLU A 52 -1.15 5.72 -17.07
C GLU A 52 -0.50 5.22 -18.37
N ILE A 53 -0.26 3.91 -18.46
CA ILE A 53 0.32 3.28 -19.65
C ILE A 53 -0.73 2.34 -20.24
N ALA A 54 -1.43 2.80 -21.26
CA ALA A 54 -2.53 2.08 -21.88
C ALA A 54 -2.01 0.91 -22.72
N GLY A 55 -2.69 -0.25 -22.64
CA GLY A 55 -2.34 -1.43 -23.44
C GLY A 55 -0.96 -2.01 -23.16
N LEU A 56 -0.42 -1.79 -21.95
CA LEU A 56 0.92 -2.26 -21.60
C LEU A 56 1.01 -3.80 -21.63
N THR A 57 1.94 -4.30 -22.44
CA THR A 57 2.41 -5.69 -22.41
C THR A 57 3.93 -5.67 -22.20
N ALA A 58 4.44 -6.51 -21.30
CA ALA A 58 5.87 -6.57 -21.03
C ALA A 58 6.30 -7.92 -20.46
N ASP A 59 7.44 -8.42 -20.94
CA ASP A 59 8.08 -9.64 -20.44
C ASP A 59 9.21 -9.31 -19.45
N VAL A 60 9.97 -8.25 -19.75
CA VAL A 60 11.08 -7.75 -18.94
C VAL A 60 11.15 -6.22 -19.02
N GLY A 61 11.62 -5.59 -17.94
CA GLY A 61 11.91 -4.16 -17.91
C GLY A 61 11.58 -3.50 -16.58
N MET A 62 12.45 -2.57 -16.18
CA MET A 62 12.31 -1.80 -14.96
C MET A 62 12.26 -0.31 -15.31
N LEU A 63 11.09 0.30 -15.18
CA LEU A 63 10.85 1.70 -15.49
C LEU A 63 11.07 2.55 -14.24
N ALA A 64 12.04 3.44 -14.29
CA ALA A 64 12.20 4.52 -13.32
C ALA A 64 11.49 5.77 -13.83
N ILE A 65 10.55 6.28 -13.03
CA ILE A 65 9.83 7.53 -13.27
C ILE A 65 10.34 8.56 -12.27
N ARG A 66 10.66 9.77 -12.75
CA ARG A 66 11.21 10.85 -11.92
C ARG A 66 10.52 12.16 -12.21
N ILE A 67 10.43 13.01 -11.20
CA ILE A 67 10.02 14.42 -11.33
C ILE A 67 11.26 15.29 -11.16
N PHE A 68 11.59 16.04 -12.22
CA PHE A 68 12.62 17.06 -12.16
C PHE A 68 11.98 18.42 -11.99
N GLN A 69 12.56 19.20 -11.10
CA GLN A 69 12.24 20.60 -10.87
C GLN A 69 13.32 21.45 -11.50
N HIS A 70 12.93 22.41 -12.33
CA HIS A 70 13.79 23.48 -12.82
C HIS A 70 13.45 24.79 -12.10
N LEU A 71 14.43 25.31 -11.37
CA LEU A 71 14.39 26.65 -10.78
C LEU A 71 15.41 27.50 -11.56
N PRO A 72 14.97 28.51 -12.34
CA PRO A 72 15.87 29.34 -13.13
C PRO A 72 17.01 29.97 -12.32
N ASP A 73 16.71 30.40 -11.10
CA ASP A 73 17.68 31.01 -10.16
C ASP A 73 18.28 30.00 -9.16
N GLY A 74 17.95 28.71 -9.30
CA GLY A 74 18.37 27.65 -8.39
C GLY A 74 19.84 27.22 -8.55
N LYS A 75 20.45 26.75 -7.45
CA LYS A 75 21.77 26.10 -7.45
C LYS A 75 21.68 24.74 -6.74
N PRO A 76 21.62 23.60 -7.45
CA PRO A 76 21.63 23.47 -8.91
C PRO A 76 20.30 23.92 -9.55
N PRO A 77 20.31 24.29 -10.85
CA PRO A 77 19.12 24.78 -11.55
C PRO A 77 18.09 23.68 -11.79
N VAL A 78 18.50 22.41 -11.75
CA VAL A 78 17.61 21.25 -11.87
C VAL A 78 17.85 20.30 -10.70
N THR A 79 16.79 19.91 -10.01
CA THR A 79 16.80 19.00 -8.86
C THR A 79 15.73 17.92 -9.02
N GLU A 80 16.04 16.68 -8.66
CA GLU A 80 15.03 15.61 -8.55
C GLU A 80 14.14 15.88 -7.32
N ARG A 81 12.82 15.71 -7.48
CA ARG A 81 11.81 15.95 -6.41
C ARG A 81 10.95 14.74 -6.09
N GLY A 82 11.15 13.65 -6.82
CA GLY A 82 10.44 12.41 -6.61
C GLY A 82 10.91 11.38 -7.61
N LYS A 83 10.92 10.13 -7.16
CA LYS A 83 11.31 8.98 -7.97
C LYS A 83 10.51 7.76 -7.55
N ILE A 84 10.06 6.98 -8.53
CA ILE A 84 9.51 5.65 -8.32
C ILE A 84 10.06 4.70 -9.38
N THR A 85 10.25 3.45 -9.00
CA THR A 85 10.67 2.40 -9.92
C THR A 85 9.60 1.32 -9.95
N VAL A 86 9.18 0.92 -11.15
CA VAL A 86 8.15 -0.11 -11.35
C VAL A 86 8.65 -1.20 -12.29
N LEU A 87 8.27 -2.45 -12.01
CA LEU A 87 8.48 -3.56 -12.93
C LEU A 87 7.38 -3.55 -14.00
N LEU A 88 7.78 -3.40 -15.26
CA LEU A 88 6.83 -3.37 -16.38
C LEU A 88 5.98 -4.65 -16.48
N PRO A 89 6.52 -5.88 -16.27
CA PRO A 89 5.71 -7.09 -16.31
C PRO A 89 4.63 -7.14 -15.22
N SER A 90 4.93 -6.62 -14.02
CA SER A 90 3.94 -6.52 -12.95
C SER A 90 2.84 -5.51 -13.30
N LEU A 91 3.21 -4.36 -13.87
CA LEU A 91 2.27 -3.33 -14.31
C LEU A 91 1.40 -3.81 -15.48
N ALA A 92 1.94 -4.62 -16.38
CA ALA A 92 1.19 -5.22 -17.50
C ALA A 92 0.12 -6.21 -17.00
N LYS A 93 0.44 -7.01 -15.98
CA LYS A 93 -0.49 -8.00 -15.40
C LYS A 93 -1.59 -7.37 -14.55
N ALA A 94 -1.29 -6.26 -13.88
CA ALA A 94 -2.23 -5.50 -13.06
C ALA A 94 -2.17 -4.01 -13.43
N PRO A 95 -2.82 -3.60 -14.53
CA PRO A 95 -2.83 -2.21 -14.98
C PRO A 95 -3.34 -1.27 -13.89
N ARG A 96 -2.56 -0.25 -13.58
CA ARG A 96 -2.91 0.77 -12.59
C ARG A 96 -2.27 2.10 -12.93
N ARG A 97 -2.84 3.18 -12.41
CA ARG A 97 -2.21 4.50 -12.45
C ARG A 97 -1.05 4.56 -11.47
N ILE A 98 0.11 4.97 -11.96
CA ILE A 98 1.26 5.27 -11.13
C ILE A 98 1.09 6.69 -10.61
N ARG A 99 1.24 6.88 -9.31
CA ARG A 99 1.07 8.17 -8.64
C ARG A 99 2.39 8.59 -8.04
N LEU A 100 2.93 9.72 -8.47
CA LEU A 100 4.18 10.28 -7.98
C LEU A 100 3.93 11.65 -7.35
N PRO A 101 3.81 11.72 -6.01
CA PRO A 101 3.54 12.95 -5.28
C PRO A 101 4.82 13.79 -5.16
N PHE A 102 4.66 15.11 -5.17
CA PHE A 102 5.77 16.06 -5.01
C PHE A 102 5.27 17.39 -4.45
N GLU A 103 6.20 18.19 -3.93
CA GLU A 103 5.93 19.55 -3.44
C GLU A 103 6.31 20.55 -4.52
N ALA A 104 5.32 21.30 -5.03
CA ALA A 104 5.51 22.34 -6.02
C ALA A 104 5.88 23.67 -5.35
N LEU A 105 6.95 24.30 -5.82
CA LEU A 105 7.47 25.56 -5.30
C LEU A 105 7.00 26.73 -6.18
N PRO A 106 6.76 27.92 -5.59
CA PRO A 106 6.51 29.13 -6.36
C PRO A 106 7.61 29.39 -7.39
N GLY A 107 7.22 29.62 -8.66
CA GLY A 107 8.12 29.96 -9.75
C GLY A 107 8.94 28.81 -10.32
N ALA A 108 8.81 27.59 -9.79
CA ALA A 108 9.48 26.40 -10.32
C ALA A 108 8.70 25.77 -11.49
N LEU A 109 9.43 25.15 -12.40
CA LEU A 109 8.88 24.34 -13.48
C LEU A 109 9.18 22.86 -13.25
N TYR A 110 8.30 21.98 -13.72
CA TYR A 110 8.36 20.55 -13.46
C TYR A 110 8.27 19.73 -14.75
N ALA A 111 9.10 18.69 -14.85
CA ALA A 111 9.02 17.69 -15.91
C ALA A 111 8.94 16.29 -15.31
N VAL A 112 8.10 15.43 -15.91
CA VAL A 112 8.01 14.01 -15.58
C VAL A 112 8.79 13.23 -16.63
N THR A 113 9.68 12.37 -16.18
CA THR A 113 10.59 11.62 -17.06
C THR A 113 10.51 10.13 -16.76
N GLY A 114 10.71 9.31 -17.79
CA GLY A 114 10.70 7.86 -17.70
C GLY A 114 11.92 7.26 -18.40
N TYR A 115 12.62 6.37 -17.69
CA TYR A 115 13.78 5.64 -18.21
C TYR A 115 13.71 4.16 -17.85
N VAL A 116 14.04 3.27 -18.78
CA VAL A 116 14.16 1.84 -18.50
C VAL A 116 15.62 1.42 -18.50
N TYR A 117 16.06 0.90 -17.36
CA TYR A 117 17.41 0.39 -17.16
C TYR A 117 17.47 -1.11 -17.49
N GLY A 118 18.54 -1.53 -18.17
CA GLY A 118 18.78 -2.93 -18.51
C GLY A 118 17.99 -3.43 -19.72
N GLU A 119 17.60 -4.70 -19.71
CA GLU A 119 16.78 -5.30 -20.76
C GLU A 119 15.34 -4.79 -20.72
N CYS A 120 14.72 -4.62 -21.88
CA CYS A 120 13.34 -4.14 -22.00
C CYS A 120 12.65 -4.80 -23.19
N SER A 121 11.60 -5.57 -22.91
CA SER A 121 10.63 -6.07 -23.87
C SER A 121 9.27 -5.55 -23.41
N ALA A 122 8.85 -4.41 -23.96
CA ALA A 122 7.59 -3.78 -23.59
C ALA A 122 6.93 -3.08 -24.78
N ARG A 123 5.60 -3.18 -24.86
CA ARG A 123 4.75 -2.48 -25.81
C ARG A 123 3.57 -1.83 -25.11
N ALA A 124 3.10 -0.70 -25.62
CA ALA A 124 1.94 0.00 -25.12
C ALA A 124 1.27 0.82 -26.23
N ASP A 125 -0.01 1.14 -26.06
CA ASP A 125 -0.82 1.92 -27.00
C ASP A 125 -0.67 3.43 -26.74
N GLY A 126 -0.38 3.82 -25.51
CA GLY A 126 -0.20 5.22 -25.13
C GLY A 126 0.31 5.42 -23.72
N ILE A 127 0.79 6.62 -23.45
CA ILE A 127 1.12 7.09 -22.10
C ILE A 127 0.31 8.37 -21.88
N ALA A 128 -0.43 8.43 -20.77
CA ALA A 128 -1.09 9.64 -20.32
C ALA A 128 -0.40 10.12 -19.05
N ILE A 129 -0.03 11.41 -19.02
CA ILE A 129 0.58 12.04 -17.86
C ILE A 129 -0.25 13.25 -17.49
N THR A 130 -0.63 13.35 -16.22
CA THR A 130 -1.30 14.54 -15.68
C THR A 130 -0.58 15.02 -14.43
N ILE A 131 -0.50 16.32 -14.25
CA ILE A 131 -0.11 16.94 -12.98
C ILE A 131 -1.32 17.66 -12.42
N ALA A 132 -1.66 17.39 -11.16
CA ALA A 132 -2.72 18.09 -10.46
C ALA A 132 -2.20 18.65 -9.14
N SER A 133 -2.60 19.89 -8.84
CA SER A 133 -2.43 20.44 -7.50
C SER A 133 -3.35 19.71 -6.53
N ARG A 134 -2.80 19.37 -5.38
CA ARG A 134 -3.48 18.84 -4.20
C ARG A 134 -3.76 19.94 -3.17
N ALA A 135 -3.61 21.22 -3.53
CA ALA A 135 -3.96 22.33 -2.65
C ALA A 135 -5.45 22.22 -2.24
N GLY A 136 -5.70 22.18 -0.92
CA GLY A 136 -7.02 21.91 -0.33
C GLY A 136 -7.27 20.45 0.05
N GLU A 137 -6.46 19.49 -0.41
CA GLU A 137 -6.59 18.08 0.01
C GLU A 137 -5.99 17.79 1.41
N ASP A 138 -5.28 18.74 2.02
CA ASP A 138 -4.93 18.67 3.45
C ASP A 138 -6.16 18.74 4.37
N GLU A 139 -7.33 19.11 3.83
CA GLU A 139 -8.61 18.98 4.52
C GLU A 139 -9.15 17.55 4.52
N ASP A 140 -8.67 16.65 3.64
CA ASP A 140 -9.05 15.24 3.63
C ASP A 140 -8.35 14.50 4.77
N PRO A 141 -9.08 14.10 5.83
CA PRO A 141 -8.51 13.38 6.96
C PRO A 141 -7.84 12.06 6.55
N ALA A 142 -8.16 11.51 5.38
CA ALA A 142 -7.56 10.29 4.86
C ALA A 142 -6.16 10.45 4.29
N ARG A 143 -5.76 11.68 3.96
CA ARG A 143 -4.44 11.98 3.40
C ARG A 143 -3.47 12.52 4.46
N ARG A 144 -3.95 12.86 5.66
CA ARG A 144 -3.11 13.21 6.81
C ARG A 144 -2.40 11.98 7.36
N ARG A 145 -1.07 12.07 7.50
CA ARG A 145 -0.25 10.99 8.10
C ARG A 145 -0.76 10.66 9.49
N SER A 146 -0.89 9.37 9.80
CA SER A 146 -1.29 8.95 11.13
C SER A 146 -0.33 9.48 12.20
N LEU A 147 -0.89 9.99 13.30
CA LEU A 147 -0.13 10.47 14.46
C LEU A 147 0.31 9.32 15.36
N PHE A 148 -0.41 8.20 15.33
CA PHE A 148 -0.16 7.02 16.14
C PHE A 148 1.03 6.19 15.61
N GLY A 149 1.56 5.27 16.42
CA GLY A 149 2.60 4.31 16.02
C GLY A 149 3.93 4.86 15.51
N ARG A 150 4.24 6.15 15.75
CA ARG A 150 5.46 6.81 15.25
C ARG A 150 6.76 6.32 15.91
N LEU A 151 6.68 5.71 17.09
CA LEU A 151 7.85 5.44 17.95
C LEU A 151 8.11 3.97 18.30
N LYS A 152 7.20 3.03 17.96
CA LYS A 152 7.26 1.66 18.50
C LYS A 152 7.74 0.57 17.53
N ALA A 153 7.67 0.77 16.21
CA ALA A 153 8.03 -0.27 15.26
C ALA A 153 9.56 -0.36 15.04
N ARG A 154 10.19 -1.46 15.51
CA ARG A 154 11.60 -1.77 15.21
C ARG A 154 11.75 -2.26 13.77
N ARG A 155 12.77 -1.78 13.06
CA ARG A 155 13.13 -2.34 11.75
C ARG A 155 13.68 -3.75 11.94
N ALA A 156 13.07 -4.72 11.27
CA ALA A 156 13.63 -6.07 11.19
C ALA A 156 14.83 -6.07 10.24
N SER A 157 15.87 -6.84 10.59
CA SER A 157 17.07 -7.01 9.76
C SER A 157 16.84 -7.90 8.53
N ALA A 158 15.78 -8.71 8.54
CA ALA A 158 15.40 -9.60 7.46
C ALA A 158 13.87 -9.67 7.32
N MET A 159 13.40 -9.79 6.07
CA MET A 159 11.97 -9.91 5.75
C MET A 159 11.39 -11.24 6.23
N ILE A 160 12.18 -12.33 6.26
CA ILE A 160 11.75 -13.66 6.70
C ILE A 160 12.67 -14.09 7.86
N SER A 161 12.09 -14.68 8.90
CA SER A 161 12.85 -15.29 9.99
C SER A 161 12.45 -16.76 10.20
N SER A 162 13.40 -17.56 10.67
CA SER A 162 13.19 -18.93 11.17
C SER A 162 12.81 -18.98 12.66
N THR A 163 12.87 -17.85 13.36
CA THR A 163 12.41 -17.76 14.75
C THR A 163 10.93 -18.10 14.84
N GLU A 164 10.55 -18.79 15.90
CA GLU A 164 9.17 -19.19 16.13
C GLU A 164 8.24 -17.97 16.29
N PRO A 165 7.01 -18.02 15.76
CA PRO A 165 5.96 -17.03 16.05
C PRO A 165 5.72 -16.89 17.55
N GLN A 166 5.59 -15.67 18.03
CA GLN A 166 5.27 -15.37 19.43
C GLN A 166 4.23 -14.26 19.48
N LEU A 167 3.27 -14.38 20.38
CA LEU A 167 2.26 -13.33 20.54
C LEU A 167 2.84 -12.13 21.29
N ALA A 168 3.78 -12.34 22.22
CA ALA A 168 4.46 -11.25 22.93
C ALA A 168 5.12 -10.21 21.98
N TRP A 169 5.65 -10.66 20.83
CA TRP A 169 6.27 -9.83 19.80
C TRP A 169 5.64 -10.11 18.44
N PRO A 170 4.42 -9.62 18.21
CA PRO A 170 3.67 -10.02 17.03
C PRO A 170 4.29 -9.43 15.77
N VAL A 171 4.54 -10.31 14.80
CA VAL A 171 4.94 -9.95 13.44
C VAL A 171 3.98 -10.61 12.45
N SER A 172 4.25 -10.56 11.14
CA SER A 172 3.44 -11.31 10.19
C SER A 172 3.65 -12.80 10.42
N GLN A 173 2.69 -13.49 11.02
CA GLN A 173 2.95 -14.83 11.57
C GLN A 173 1.77 -15.79 11.55
N GLY A 174 2.10 -17.08 11.50
CA GLY A 174 1.14 -18.17 11.66
C GLY A 174 0.83 -18.45 13.13
N PHE A 175 -0.38 -18.93 13.38
CA PHE A 175 -0.78 -19.49 14.66
C PHE A 175 0.11 -20.70 15.03
N THR A 176 0.52 -20.76 16.31
CA THR A 176 1.11 -21.96 16.92
C THR A 176 0.30 -22.35 18.15
N THR A 177 0.26 -23.65 18.46
CA THR A 177 -0.45 -24.15 19.66
C THR A 177 0.14 -23.56 20.94
N ASP A 178 1.45 -23.35 20.98
CA ASP A 178 2.18 -22.88 22.15
C ASP A 178 1.81 -21.43 22.51
N GLN A 179 1.33 -20.64 21.52
CA GLN A 179 0.84 -19.28 21.77
C GLN A 179 -0.38 -19.24 22.68
N VAL A 180 -1.15 -20.33 22.79
CA VAL A 180 -2.30 -20.43 23.70
C VAL A 180 -1.84 -20.40 25.17
N ASP A 181 -0.60 -20.82 25.42
CA ASP A 181 -0.04 -20.82 26.76
C ASP A 181 0.66 -19.53 27.14
N GLU A 182 0.91 -18.64 26.17
CA GLU A 182 1.53 -17.33 26.40
C GLU A 182 0.65 -16.44 27.29
N SER A 183 1.30 -15.67 28.16
CA SER A 183 0.61 -14.74 29.07
C SER A 183 -0.22 -13.69 28.35
N ASP A 184 0.26 -13.21 27.19
CA ASP A 184 -0.47 -12.22 26.38
C ASP A 184 -1.75 -12.80 25.79
N PHE A 185 -1.74 -14.08 25.38
CA PHE A 185 -2.95 -14.73 24.88
C PHE A 185 -3.95 -14.87 26.03
N LYS A 186 -3.54 -15.42 27.17
CA LYS A 186 -4.41 -15.62 28.34
C LYS A 186 -5.02 -14.30 28.83
N ARG A 187 -4.23 -13.22 28.84
CA ARG A 187 -4.70 -11.87 29.19
C ARG A 187 -5.75 -11.37 28.22
N LEU A 188 -5.49 -11.45 26.91
CA LEU A 188 -6.37 -10.92 25.88
C LEU A 188 -7.64 -11.77 25.70
N ASP A 189 -7.52 -13.10 25.79
CA ASP A 189 -8.65 -14.05 25.74
C ASP A 189 -9.62 -13.86 26.92
N ALA A 190 -9.14 -13.38 28.06
CA ALA A 190 -10.00 -13.03 29.20
C ALA A 190 -10.75 -11.69 29.01
N GLN A 191 -10.23 -10.78 28.17
CA GLN A 191 -10.82 -9.46 27.92
C GLN A 191 -11.72 -9.44 26.69
N LEU A 192 -11.43 -10.29 25.71
CA LEU A 192 -12.22 -10.46 24.50
C LEU A 192 -13.36 -11.45 24.78
N ALA A 193 -14.53 -11.21 24.18
CA ALA A 193 -15.67 -12.11 24.35
C ALA A 193 -15.29 -13.53 23.89
N GLN A 194 -15.34 -14.50 24.81
CA GLN A 194 -14.87 -15.88 24.61
C GLN A 194 -15.85 -16.69 23.75
N HIS A 195 -15.85 -16.41 22.44
CA HIS A 195 -16.67 -17.11 21.47
C HIS A 195 -15.81 -17.75 20.37
N GLY A 196 -16.26 -18.89 19.86
CA GLY A 196 -15.59 -19.62 18.79
C GLY A 196 -14.48 -20.56 19.25
N SER A 197 -13.76 -21.09 18.27
CA SER A 197 -12.63 -21.99 18.46
C SER A 197 -11.42 -21.26 19.05
N VAL A 198 -10.43 -22.02 19.54
CA VAL A 198 -9.15 -21.45 20.01
C VAL A 198 -8.47 -20.62 18.93
N LYS A 199 -8.61 -21.00 17.66
CA LYS A 199 -8.08 -20.26 16.52
C LYS A 199 -8.78 -18.91 16.35
N ASP A 200 -10.11 -18.90 16.46
CA ASP A 200 -10.90 -17.67 16.38
C ASP A 200 -10.52 -16.70 17.51
N ARG A 201 -10.35 -17.21 18.72
CA ARG A 201 -9.92 -16.38 19.86
C ARG A 201 -8.49 -15.88 19.70
N TRP A 202 -7.60 -16.71 19.15
CA TRP A 202 -6.24 -16.30 18.82
C TRP A 202 -6.17 -15.20 17.79
N GLU A 203 -6.99 -15.24 16.73
CA GLU A 203 -7.01 -14.15 15.74
C GLU A 203 -7.37 -12.81 16.38
N ALA A 204 -8.39 -12.81 17.24
CA ALA A 204 -8.81 -11.61 17.95
C ALA A 204 -7.69 -11.10 18.88
N ALA A 205 -7.07 -11.98 19.66
CA ALA A 205 -5.95 -11.65 20.53
C ALA A 205 -4.74 -11.14 19.72
N PHE A 206 -4.43 -11.77 18.58
CA PHE A 206 -3.35 -11.37 17.69
C PHE A 206 -3.56 -9.96 17.14
N ILE A 207 -4.75 -9.65 16.63
CA ILE A 207 -5.08 -8.31 16.11
C ILE A 207 -4.90 -7.28 17.22
N VAL A 208 -5.49 -7.49 18.41
CA VAL A 208 -5.34 -6.56 19.54
C VAL A 208 -3.86 -6.38 19.91
N ARG A 209 -3.11 -7.46 20.01
CA ARG A 209 -1.71 -7.41 20.40
C ARG A 209 -0.84 -6.68 19.38
N VAL A 210 -1.11 -6.85 18.09
CA VAL A 210 -0.49 -6.05 17.03
C VAL A 210 -0.83 -4.57 17.21
N LEU A 211 -2.09 -4.23 17.46
CA LEU A 211 -2.48 -2.83 17.65
C LEU A 211 -1.82 -2.22 18.90
N GLU A 212 -1.73 -2.95 20.01
CA GLU A 212 -0.98 -2.52 21.21
C GLU A 212 0.50 -2.26 20.89
N GLU A 213 1.18 -3.24 20.31
CA GLU A 213 2.62 -3.21 20.08
C GLU A 213 3.02 -2.13 19.06
N TYR A 214 2.21 -1.97 18.01
CA TYR A 214 2.45 -0.96 16.98
C TYR A 214 1.90 0.42 17.37
N GLY A 215 1.35 0.57 18.59
CA GLY A 215 0.84 1.84 19.13
C GLY A 215 -0.31 2.40 18.31
N ARG A 216 -1.25 1.54 17.90
CA ARG A 216 -2.48 1.83 17.15
C ARG A 216 -3.74 1.66 17.99
N LEU A 217 -3.64 0.99 19.13
CA LEU A 217 -4.70 0.89 20.12
C LEU A 217 -4.57 2.04 21.12
N GLU A 218 -4.90 3.24 20.68
CA GLU A 218 -4.79 4.47 21.48
C GLU A 218 -6.13 5.23 21.37
N PRO A 219 -6.54 6.00 22.39
CA PRO A 219 -7.74 6.82 22.32
C PRO A 219 -7.75 7.70 21.06
N GLU A 220 -8.94 7.88 20.47
CA GLU A 220 -9.19 8.65 19.24
C GLU A 220 -8.60 8.06 17.96
N ALA A 221 -7.83 6.97 18.01
CA ALA A 221 -7.38 6.28 16.81
C ALA A 221 -8.58 5.77 16.02
N ARG A 222 -8.63 6.06 14.71
CA ARG A 222 -9.71 5.60 13.83
C ARG A 222 -9.39 4.19 13.33
N GLY A 223 -10.29 3.25 13.59
CA GLY A 223 -10.14 1.85 13.19
C GLY A 223 -11.24 1.39 12.25
N LEU A 224 -10.88 0.65 11.20
CA LEU A 224 -11.82 -0.07 10.35
C LEU A 224 -11.75 -1.57 10.63
N ALA A 225 -12.90 -2.16 10.94
CA ALA A 225 -13.06 -3.60 11.09
C ALA A 225 -13.94 -4.14 9.97
N ALA A 226 -13.43 -5.07 9.18
CA ALA A 226 -14.19 -5.76 8.15
C ALA A 226 -14.33 -7.24 8.52
N SER A 227 -15.53 -7.67 8.86
CA SER A 227 -15.82 -9.02 9.36
C SER A 227 -17.16 -9.54 8.88
N ALA A 228 -17.33 -10.86 8.82
CA ALA A 228 -18.62 -11.48 8.50
C ALA A 228 -19.56 -11.56 9.71
N HIS A 229 -19.02 -11.38 10.92
CA HIS A 229 -19.70 -11.61 12.20
C HIS A 229 -19.49 -10.44 13.18
N PRO A 230 -20.27 -10.37 14.27
CA PRO A 230 -20.05 -9.40 15.35
C PRO A 230 -18.59 -9.42 15.81
N GLU A 231 -17.98 -8.24 15.88
CA GLU A 231 -16.53 -8.13 15.88
C GLU A 231 -15.97 -7.83 17.28
N PRO A 232 -15.40 -8.83 17.99
CA PRO A 232 -14.97 -8.67 19.38
C PRO A 232 -13.80 -7.68 19.53
N VAL A 233 -12.92 -7.58 18.53
CA VAL A 233 -11.79 -6.63 18.56
C VAL A 233 -12.32 -5.20 18.45
N ALA A 234 -13.34 -4.95 17.63
CA ALA A 234 -13.92 -3.61 17.48
C ALA A 234 -14.64 -3.18 18.74
N ALA A 235 -15.38 -4.09 19.38
CA ALA A 235 -16.01 -3.83 20.68
C ALA A 235 -14.95 -3.47 21.73
N PHE A 236 -13.87 -4.26 21.84
CA PHE A 236 -12.78 -3.99 22.76
C PHE A 236 -12.03 -2.68 22.44
N ALA A 237 -11.68 -2.42 21.19
CA ALA A 237 -11.00 -1.18 20.82
C ALA A 237 -11.86 0.07 21.13
N SER A 238 -13.18 -0.04 21.02
CA SER A 238 -14.10 1.03 21.40
C SER A 238 -14.06 1.32 22.91
N THR A 239 -13.89 0.30 23.77
CA THR A 239 -13.74 0.53 25.23
C THR A 239 -12.42 1.19 25.60
N VAL A 240 -11.38 1.03 24.77
CA VAL A 240 -10.10 1.74 24.89
C VAL A 240 -10.20 3.19 24.36
N GLY A 241 -11.31 3.55 23.71
CA GLY A 241 -11.57 4.90 23.19
C GLY A 241 -11.19 5.10 21.73
N CYS A 242 -10.92 4.03 20.97
CA CYS A 242 -10.76 4.12 19.52
C CYS A 242 -12.10 4.47 18.85
N ALA A 243 -12.04 5.25 17.78
CA ALA A 243 -13.19 5.53 16.91
C ALA A 243 -13.33 4.39 15.88
N MET A 244 -14.08 3.35 16.25
CA MET A 244 -14.25 2.15 15.43
C MET A 244 -15.39 2.27 14.43
N GLN A 245 -15.14 1.80 13.22
CA GLN A 245 -16.16 1.53 12.21
C GLN A 245 -16.11 0.05 11.84
N ALA A 246 -17.24 -0.63 12.01
CA ALA A 246 -17.39 -2.02 11.62
C ALA A 246 -18.22 -2.12 10.33
N ILE A 247 -17.74 -2.91 9.38
CA ILE A 247 -18.40 -3.16 8.11
C ILE A 247 -18.59 -4.66 7.98
N ALA A 248 -19.82 -5.07 7.72
CA ALA A 248 -20.11 -6.45 7.39
C ALA A 248 -19.51 -6.77 6.02
N LEU A 249 -18.56 -7.70 5.96
CA LEU A 249 -17.93 -8.15 4.72
C LEU A 249 -18.20 -9.65 4.53
N PRO A 250 -19.24 -10.01 3.75
CA PRO A 250 -19.51 -11.40 3.42
C PRO A 250 -18.33 -12.07 2.71
N PRO A 251 -18.14 -13.39 2.89
CA PRO A 251 -17.09 -14.12 2.20
C PRO A 251 -17.22 -14.01 0.68
N GLY A 252 -16.18 -13.49 0.03
CA GLY A 252 -16.09 -13.38 -1.43
C GLY A 252 -16.47 -12.01 -1.98
N GLU A 253 -17.05 -11.14 -1.16
CA GLU A 253 -17.38 -9.77 -1.55
C GLU A 253 -16.13 -8.87 -1.50
N SER A 254 -16.11 -7.82 -2.33
CA SER A 254 -15.04 -6.82 -2.27
C SER A 254 -15.29 -5.86 -1.11
N LEU A 255 -14.22 -5.49 -0.41
CA LEU A 255 -14.30 -4.48 0.64
C LEU A 255 -14.81 -3.14 0.09
N ASP A 256 -14.52 -2.86 -1.18
CA ASP A 256 -14.94 -1.65 -1.85
C ASP A 256 -16.47 -1.54 -2.03
N ALA A 257 -17.12 -2.63 -2.44
CA ALA A 257 -18.57 -2.70 -2.54
C ALA A 257 -19.24 -2.58 -1.17
N ALA A 258 -18.72 -3.29 -0.17
CA ALA A 258 -19.24 -3.25 1.19
C ALA A 258 -19.15 -1.84 1.81
N CYS A 259 -18.00 -1.17 1.65
CA CYS A 259 -17.81 0.20 2.13
C CYS A 259 -18.72 1.20 1.41
N SER A 260 -18.87 1.08 0.09
CA SER A 260 -19.73 2.00 -0.67
C SER A 260 -21.18 1.95 -0.20
N THR A 261 -21.62 0.79 0.31
CA THR A 261 -22.98 0.57 0.82
C THR A 261 -23.14 0.97 2.28
N GLN A 262 -22.17 0.62 3.12
CA GLN A 262 -22.29 0.74 4.59
C GLN A 262 -21.56 1.97 5.18
N ALA A 263 -20.74 2.65 4.38
CA ALA A 263 -19.93 3.79 4.77
C ALA A 263 -19.85 4.86 3.66
N PRO A 264 -20.99 5.41 3.18
CA PRO A 264 -20.98 6.37 2.09
C PRO A 264 -20.30 7.70 2.48
N GLY A 265 -19.46 8.24 1.59
CA GLY A 265 -18.81 9.54 1.78
C GLY A 265 -17.42 9.47 2.42
N SER A 266 -17.07 10.46 3.24
CA SER A 266 -15.75 10.58 3.88
C SER A 266 -15.46 9.52 4.95
N ASP A 267 -16.48 8.76 5.36
CA ASP A 267 -16.36 7.77 6.44
C ASP A 267 -15.66 6.49 5.96
N GLY A 268 -15.64 6.21 4.66
CA GLY A 268 -14.97 5.02 4.11
C GLY A 268 -13.44 5.10 4.06
N VAL A 269 -12.82 6.20 4.49
CA VAL A 269 -11.37 6.44 4.36
C VAL A 269 -10.78 7.18 5.57
N GLY A 270 -9.45 7.08 5.69
CA GLY A 270 -8.66 7.82 6.67
C GLY A 270 -8.59 7.20 8.05
N PHE A 271 -8.47 5.88 8.07
CA PHE A 271 -8.24 5.12 9.29
C PHE A 271 -6.76 5.06 9.64
N ASP A 272 -6.46 5.01 10.93
CA ASP A 272 -5.12 4.81 11.47
C ASP A 272 -4.74 3.31 11.45
N PHE A 273 -5.74 2.44 11.50
CA PHE A 273 -5.60 1.00 11.29
C PHE A 273 -6.86 0.38 10.67
N ALA A 274 -6.69 -0.75 10.01
CA ALA A 274 -7.77 -1.52 9.43
C ALA A 274 -7.44 -3.02 9.52
N TYR A 275 -8.44 -3.85 9.73
CA TYR A 275 -8.21 -5.30 9.80
C TYR A 275 -9.36 -6.13 9.29
N THR A 276 -9.04 -7.38 8.94
CA THR A 276 -10.01 -8.43 8.59
C THR A 276 -9.72 -9.69 9.37
N ARG A 277 -10.75 -10.50 9.58
CA ARG A 277 -10.64 -11.85 10.15
C ARG A 277 -10.63 -12.93 9.06
N SER A 278 -10.20 -14.15 9.40
CA SER A 278 -10.02 -15.20 8.38
C SER A 278 -11.35 -15.72 7.81
N ASP A 279 -12.44 -15.59 8.57
CA ASP A 279 -13.82 -15.91 8.15
C ASP A 279 -14.25 -15.15 6.89
N THR A 280 -13.74 -13.94 6.74
CA THR A 280 -14.00 -13.01 5.63
C THR A 280 -13.22 -13.42 4.37
N PHE A 281 -12.05 -14.02 4.59
CA PHE A 281 -11.14 -14.45 3.53
C PHE A 281 -11.50 -15.84 2.98
N GLY A 282 -12.00 -16.74 3.83
CA GLY A 282 -12.30 -18.13 3.48
C GLY A 282 -11.06 -18.89 2.98
N ALA A 283 -11.25 -19.85 2.07
CA ALA A 283 -10.16 -20.49 1.32
C ALA A 283 -9.70 -19.55 0.19
N GLY A 284 -8.98 -18.48 0.55
CA GLY A 284 -8.49 -17.51 -0.43
C GLY A 284 -7.13 -17.89 -1.02
N ASP A 285 -6.79 -17.23 -2.12
CA ASP A 285 -5.52 -17.36 -2.84
C ASP A 285 -4.67 -16.09 -2.73
N VAL A 286 -3.48 -16.11 -3.34
CA VAL A 286 -2.56 -14.97 -3.37
C VAL A 286 -3.19 -13.71 -3.99
N ALA A 287 -3.96 -13.85 -5.07
CA ALA A 287 -4.53 -12.70 -5.79
C ALA A 287 -5.61 -12.01 -4.95
N ARG A 288 -6.47 -12.80 -4.31
CA ARG A 288 -7.51 -12.29 -3.41
C ARG A 288 -6.90 -11.63 -2.16
N ALA A 289 -5.82 -12.19 -1.61
CA ALA A 289 -5.10 -11.61 -0.48
C ALA A 289 -4.53 -10.23 -0.84
N LEU A 290 -3.86 -10.14 -2.00
CA LEU A 290 -3.31 -8.87 -2.50
C LEU A 290 -4.41 -7.83 -2.70
N LYS A 291 -5.52 -8.21 -3.35
CA LYS A 291 -6.64 -7.29 -3.58
C LYS A 291 -7.23 -6.77 -2.26
N LEU A 292 -7.43 -7.64 -1.27
CA LEU A 292 -7.94 -7.23 0.05
C LEU A 292 -6.97 -6.30 0.78
N ILE A 293 -5.67 -6.58 0.71
CA ILE A 293 -4.63 -5.74 1.30
C ILE A 293 -4.61 -4.37 0.62
N GLU A 294 -4.68 -4.32 -0.72
CA GLU A 294 -4.78 -3.07 -1.49
C GLU A 294 -6.03 -2.27 -1.11
N ASP A 295 -7.17 -2.94 -0.95
CA ASP A 295 -8.42 -2.29 -0.55
C ASP A 295 -8.34 -1.70 0.87
N LEU A 296 -7.72 -2.40 1.81
CA LEU A 296 -7.48 -1.88 3.16
C LEU A 296 -6.51 -0.70 3.12
N LEU A 297 -5.39 -0.84 2.41
CA LEU A 297 -4.36 0.20 2.29
C LEU A 297 -4.91 1.48 1.67
N ALA A 298 -5.81 1.39 0.70
CA ALA A 298 -6.47 2.54 0.09
C ALA A 298 -7.32 3.37 1.07
N ARG A 299 -7.71 2.77 2.20
CA ARG A 299 -8.53 3.40 3.25
C ARG A 299 -7.71 3.91 4.42
N LEU A 300 -6.42 3.56 4.46
CA LEU A 300 -5.53 3.95 5.54
C LEU A 300 -4.91 5.31 5.28
N ARG A 301 -4.73 6.06 6.36
CA ARG A 301 -3.82 7.20 6.39
C ARG A 301 -2.40 6.79 6.04
N PRO A 302 -1.57 7.68 5.46
CA PRO A 302 -0.14 7.42 5.33
C PRO A 302 0.48 6.97 6.65
N GLY A 303 1.20 5.86 6.62
CA GLY A 303 1.80 5.24 7.80
C GLY A 303 0.84 4.43 8.69
N GLY A 304 -0.44 4.31 8.34
CA GLY A 304 -1.43 3.46 9.01
C GLY A 304 -1.14 1.97 8.87
N LEU A 305 -1.89 1.13 9.60
CA LEU A 305 -1.62 -0.30 9.74
C LEU A 305 -2.77 -1.17 9.23
N ALA A 306 -2.51 -2.06 8.28
CA ALA A 306 -3.41 -3.11 7.85
C ALA A 306 -3.04 -4.45 8.51
N ILE A 307 -4.04 -5.18 9.01
CA ILE A 307 -3.87 -6.53 9.56
C ILE A 307 -4.84 -7.47 8.83
N VAL A 308 -4.32 -8.39 8.05
CA VAL A 308 -5.14 -9.36 7.30
C VAL A 308 -4.94 -10.74 7.88
N MET A 309 -6.00 -11.29 8.48
CA MET A 309 -6.02 -12.70 8.87
C MET A 309 -6.44 -13.54 7.66
N ALA A 310 -5.62 -14.52 7.31
CA ALA A 310 -5.88 -15.45 6.22
C ALA A 310 -5.73 -16.90 6.69
N GLN A 311 -6.55 -17.80 6.16
CA GLN A 311 -6.40 -19.23 6.41
C GLN A 311 -5.38 -19.80 5.43
N THR A 312 -4.25 -20.32 5.93
CA THR A 312 -3.24 -20.96 5.07
C THR A 312 -3.69 -22.36 4.65
N GLY A 313 -3.27 -22.74 3.44
CA GLY A 313 -3.64 -24.00 2.80
C GLY A 313 -2.94 -24.16 1.44
N PRO A 314 -3.34 -25.14 0.61
CA PRO A 314 -2.67 -25.39 -0.68
C PRO A 314 -2.66 -24.19 -1.65
N GLN A 315 -3.66 -23.31 -1.56
CA GLN A 315 -3.79 -22.13 -2.41
C GLN A 315 -3.11 -20.88 -1.83
N LEU A 316 -2.76 -20.91 -0.55
CA LEU A 316 -2.04 -19.86 0.16
C LEU A 316 -1.04 -20.50 1.11
N ASP A 317 0.03 -21.02 0.50
CA ASP A 317 1.12 -21.68 1.19
C ASP A 317 2.22 -20.68 1.57
N ARG A 318 3.33 -21.20 2.10
CA ARG A 318 4.50 -20.40 2.46
C ARG A 318 5.04 -19.57 1.29
N HIS A 319 5.07 -20.14 0.09
CA HIS A 319 5.56 -19.44 -1.10
C HIS A 319 4.60 -18.31 -1.50
N GLY A 320 3.29 -18.57 -1.45
CA GLY A 320 2.25 -17.57 -1.67
C GLY A 320 2.36 -16.39 -0.71
N LEU A 321 2.52 -16.64 0.59
CA LEU A 321 2.71 -15.60 1.61
C LEU A 321 3.98 -14.76 1.35
N ASN A 322 5.08 -15.40 0.99
CA ASN A 322 6.32 -14.68 0.64
C ASN A 322 6.13 -13.80 -0.60
N ARG A 323 5.41 -14.31 -1.61
CA ARG A 323 5.08 -13.54 -2.82
C ARG A 323 4.24 -12.32 -2.48
N ILE A 324 3.22 -12.46 -1.63
CA ILE A 324 2.41 -11.33 -1.15
C ILE A 324 3.30 -10.26 -0.53
N ALA A 325 4.19 -10.66 0.40
CA ALA A 325 5.08 -9.72 1.06
C ALA A 325 6.01 -8.97 0.09
N LEU A 326 6.54 -9.66 -0.93
CA LEU A 326 7.38 -9.05 -1.96
C LEU A 326 6.61 -8.08 -2.85
N GLU A 327 5.39 -8.43 -3.26
CA GLU A 327 4.54 -7.55 -4.09
C GLU A 327 4.15 -6.28 -3.32
N ILE A 328 3.80 -6.42 -2.03
CA ILE A 328 3.51 -5.28 -1.14
C ILE A 328 4.74 -4.39 -0.99
N ALA A 329 5.93 -4.98 -0.79
CA ALA A 329 7.18 -4.23 -0.72
C ALA A 329 7.50 -3.52 -2.05
N ALA A 330 7.23 -4.14 -3.19
CA ALA A 330 7.39 -3.53 -4.52
C ALA A 330 6.43 -2.36 -4.75
N GLN A 331 5.33 -2.28 -4.00
CA GLN A 331 4.41 -1.14 -3.97
C GLN A 331 4.86 -0.03 -2.99
N GLY A 332 6.01 -0.18 -2.32
CA GLY A 332 6.54 0.79 -1.37
C GLY A 332 5.96 0.68 0.04
N HIS A 333 5.14 -0.34 0.31
CA HIS A 333 4.59 -0.62 1.63
C HIS A 333 5.53 -1.50 2.45
N PHE A 334 5.33 -1.54 3.76
CA PHE A 334 6.22 -2.29 4.66
C PHE A 334 5.47 -3.43 5.32
N THR A 335 5.83 -4.66 4.96
CA THR A 335 5.34 -5.86 5.65
C THR A 335 6.20 -6.11 6.89
N ALA A 336 5.57 -6.40 8.04
CA ALA A 336 6.31 -6.87 9.20
C ALA A 336 6.99 -8.22 8.88
N GLN A 337 8.07 -8.53 9.59
CA GLN A 337 8.84 -9.77 9.37
C GLN A 337 7.92 -10.99 9.32
N LEU A 338 8.15 -11.87 8.35
CA LEU A 338 7.39 -13.11 8.19
C LEU A 338 7.98 -14.22 9.07
N ARG A 339 7.14 -14.81 9.91
CA ARG A 339 7.44 -16.02 10.68
C ARG A 339 6.39 -17.09 10.38
N HIS A 340 6.82 -18.12 9.67
CA HIS A 340 5.92 -19.18 9.24
C HIS A 340 5.65 -20.16 10.39
N GLY A 341 4.38 -20.50 10.60
CA GLY A 341 4.01 -21.59 11.51
C GLY A 341 4.42 -22.94 10.95
N LYS A 342 4.52 -23.95 11.82
CA LYS A 342 4.84 -25.33 11.43
C LYS A 342 3.68 -26.06 10.73
N THR A 343 2.45 -25.62 10.99
CA THR A 343 1.23 -26.28 10.50
C THR A 343 0.30 -25.28 9.78
N PRO A 344 -0.50 -25.74 8.82
CA PRO A 344 -1.55 -24.91 8.23
C PRO A 344 -2.54 -24.42 9.29
N GLY A 345 -2.92 -23.16 9.18
CA GLY A 345 -3.70 -22.45 10.18
C GLY A 345 -3.92 -20.98 9.79
N PRO A 346 -4.58 -20.22 10.68
CA PRO A 346 -4.62 -18.78 10.58
C PRO A 346 -3.22 -18.18 10.50
N PHE A 347 -3.06 -17.19 9.65
CA PHE A 347 -1.85 -16.40 9.49
C PHE A 347 -2.22 -14.93 9.43
N GLY A 348 -1.61 -14.13 10.30
CA GLY A 348 -1.79 -12.68 10.30
C GLY A 348 -0.71 -12.00 9.46
N LEU A 349 -1.11 -11.30 8.40
CA LEU A 349 -0.25 -10.40 7.64
C LEU A 349 -0.36 -8.99 8.21
N VAL A 350 0.76 -8.43 8.66
CA VAL A 350 0.82 -7.08 9.22
C VAL A 350 1.55 -6.18 8.22
N VAL A 351 0.84 -5.18 7.70
CA VAL A 351 1.32 -4.31 6.63
C VAL A 351 1.15 -2.86 7.04
N ARG A 352 2.22 -2.08 6.94
CA ARG A 352 2.18 -0.65 7.16
C ARG A 352 2.11 0.08 5.82
N ALA A 353 1.12 0.95 5.69
CA ALA A 353 0.97 1.84 4.55
C ALA A 353 2.21 2.74 4.43
N ALA A 354 2.64 2.98 3.19
CA ALA A 354 3.80 3.81 2.92
C ALA A 354 3.55 5.21 3.49
N THR A 355 4.56 5.77 4.15
CA THR A 355 4.53 7.20 4.50
C THR A 355 4.92 8.07 3.30
N GLU A 356 5.58 7.48 2.32
CA GLU A 356 6.23 8.14 1.17
C GLU A 356 5.34 8.22 -0.09
N ASN A 357 4.03 8.01 0.03
CA ASN A 357 3.09 8.70 -0.87
C ASN A 357 3.07 10.23 -0.62
N ILE A 358 4.03 10.72 0.16
CA ILE A 358 4.49 12.11 0.25
C ILE A 358 6.02 12.06 0.48
N LEU A 359 6.80 12.32 -0.59
CA LEU A 359 8.19 12.81 -0.61
C LEU A 359 9.35 11.91 -0.14
N ALA A 360 10.27 11.66 -1.08
CA ALA A 360 11.73 11.80 -0.89
C ALA A 360 12.31 12.53 -2.11
#